data_AF-A0AA91FR18-F1
#
_entry.id   AF-A0AA91FR18-F1
#
_cell.length_a   1.000
_cell.length_b   1.000
_cell.length_c   1.000
_cell.angle_alpha   90.00
_cell.angle_beta   90.00
_cell.angle_gamma   90.00
#
_symmetry.space_group_name_H-M   'P 1'
#
loop_
_entity.id
_entity.type
_entity.pdbx_description
1 polymer ?
#
loop_
_entity_poly.entity_id
_entity_poly.type
_entity_poly.pdbx_seq_one_letter_code
_entity_poly.pdbx_strand_id
1 'polypeptide(L)' 'MHVAYKFNDDCEWLADEGIKGKIVNTLRMLSLDSRLENQTVFIPDGCENMGFLEGSYDIASMLHFIAAMME' A
#
# COMPACT_ATOMS: atom_id res chain seq x y z
N MET A 1 -17.51 -19.86 -7.02
CA MET A 1 -16.05 -20.08 -7.18
C MET A 1 -15.36 -19.31 -6.05
N HIS A 2 -15.06 -19.97 -4.94
CA HIS A 2 -14.34 -19.36 -3.83
C HIS A 2 -12.85 -19.38 -4.16
N VAL A 3 -12.28 -18.21 -4.44
CA VAL A 3 -10.83 -18.08 -4.58
C VAL A 3 -10.28 -18.00 -3.16
N ALA A 4 -9.87 -19.15 -2.63
CA ALA A 4 -9.05 -19.20 -1.44
C ALA A 4 -7.67 -18.68 -1.82
N TYR A 5 -7.33 -17.46 -1.40
CA TYR A 5 -5.97 -16.97 -1.48
C TYR A 5 -5.12 -17.85 -0.55
N LYS A 6 -4.38 -18.80 -1.14
CA LYS A 6 -3.29 -19.49 -0.45
C LYS A 6 -2.22 -18.44 -0.19
N PHE A 7 -2.11 -18.02 1.06
CA PHE A 7 -0.94 -17.29 1.54
C PHE A 7 0.27 -18.19 1.31
N ASN A 8 1.15 -17.80 0.39
CA ASN A 8 2.37 -18.51 0.11
C ASN A 8 3.31 -18.30 1.32
N ASP A 9 3.86 -19.38 1.86
CA ASP A 9 4.73 -19.42 3.06
C ASP A 9 6.09 -18.72 2.89
N ASP A 10 6.30 -17.96 1.81
CA ASP A 10 7.52 -17.20 1.52
C ASP A 10 7.45 -15.73 2.02
N CYS A 11 6.58 -15.43 2.98
CA CYS A 11 6.47 -14.09 3.58
C CYS A 11 7.52 -13.90 4.68
N GLU A 12 8.80 -13.84 4.29
CA GLU A 12 9.94 -13.53 5.16
C GLU A 12 9.81 -12.13 5.85
N TRP A 13 8.86 -11.31 5.39
CA TRP A 13 8.51 -9.98 5.92
C TRP A 13 7.65 -9.99 7.19
N LEU A 14 7.28 -11.16 7.71
CA LEU A 14 6.52 -11.30 8.97
C LEU A 14 7.40 -11.27 10.22
N ALA A 15 8.69 -10.95 10.08
CA ALA A 15 9.59 -10.73 11.21
C ALA A 15 9.09 -9.54 12.06
N ASP A 16 8.93 -9.78 13.36
CA ASP A 16 8.30 -8.92 14.34
C ASP A 16 8.95 -7.54 14.47
N GLU A 17 8.31 -6.49 13.92
CA GLU A 17 8.67 -5.08 14.13
C GLU A 17 7.49 -4.27 14.69
N GLY A 18 6.93 -4.68 15.83
CA GLY A 18 5.98 -3.86 16.60
C GLY A 18 4.76 -3.35 15.79
N ILE A 19 4.16 -2.24 16.22
CA ILE A 19 2.97 -1.69 15.53
C ILE A 19 3.31 -1.11 14.14
N LYS A 20 4.55 -0.61 13.96
CA LYS A 20 5.04 -0.02 12.72
C LYS A 20 5.10 -1.04 11.60
N GLY A 21 5.73 -2.20 11.83
CA GLY A 21 5.83 -3.29 10.86
C GLY A 21 4.44 -3.84 10.47
N LYS A 22 3.49 -3.91 11.41
CA LYS A 22 2.11 -4.29 11.10
C LYS A 22 1.43 -3.31 10.13
N ILE A 23 1.67 -2.00 10.28
CA ILE A 23 1.12 -0.99 9.37
C ILE A 23 1.76 -1.12 7.99
N VAL A 24 3.10 -1.21 7.92
CA VAL A 24 3.84 -1.39 6.65
C VAL A 24 3.36 -2.63 5.89
N ASN A 25 3.26 -3.78 6.57
CA ASN A 25 2.77 -5.02 5.96
C ASN A 25 1.32 -4.91 5.50
N THR A 26 0.45 -4.24 6.25
CA THR A 26 -0.94 -4.02 5.85
C THR A 26 -1.01 -3.18 4.57
N LEU A 27 -0.22 -2.10 4.48
CA LEU A 27 -0.17 -1.25 3.29
C LEU A 27 0.35 -2.03 2.06
N ARG A 28 1.39 -2.86 2.23
CA ARG A 28 1.89 -3.74 1.17
C ARG A 28 0.84 -4.75 0.70
N MET A 29 0.16 -5.42 1.62
CA MET A 29 -0.89 -6.37 1.29
C MET A 29 -2.02 -5.70 0.49
N LEU A 30 -2.45 -4.50 0.90
CA LEU A 30 -3.47 -3.75 0.19
C LEU A 30 -2.98 -3.32 -1.20
N SER A 31 -1.71 -2.93 -1.35
CA SER A 31 -1.15 -2.53 -2.65
C SER A 31 -1.15 -3.65 -3.71
N LEU A 32 -1.24 -4.92 -3.28
CA LEU A 32 -1.29 -6.08 -4.17
C LEU A 32 -2.73 -6.51 -4.53
N ASP A 33 -3.75 -5.82 -4.00
CA ASP A 33 -5.15 -6.17 -4.26
C ASP A 33 -5.55 -5.79 -5.70
N SER A 34 -5.87 -6.79 -6.51
CA SER A 34 -6.25 -6.59 -7.92
C SER A 34 -7.50 -5.73 -8.09
N ARG A 35 -8.33 -5.55 -7.04
CA ARG A 35 -9.48 -4.63 -7.10
C ARG A 35 -9.05 -3.18 -7.18
N LEU A 36 -7.83 -2.85 -6.79
CA LEU A 36 -7.25 -1.51 -6.91
C LEU A 36 -6.68 -1.22 -8.31
N GLU A 37 -6.62 -2.22 -9.20
CA GLU A 37 -6.16 -2.01 -10.57
C GLU A 37 -6.95 -0.89 -11.25
N ASN A 38 -6.21 0.07 -11.82
CA ASN A 38 -6.75 1.26 -12.50
C ASN A 38 -7.57 2.20 -11.60
N GLN A 39 -7.60 1.98 -10.28
CA GLN A 39 -8.20 2.93 -9.37
C GLN A 39 -7.20 4.04 -9.08
N THR A 40 -7.66 5.28 -9.27
CA THR A 40 -6.86 6.46 -9.01
C THR A 40 -7.50 7.32 -7.93
N VAL A 41 -6.67 8.01 -7.17
CA VAL A 41 -7.08 9.09 -6.28
C VAL A 41 -6.51 10.40 -6.81
N PHE A 42 -7.33 11.44 -6.83
CA PHE A 42 -6.88 12.78 -7.17
C PHE A 42 -6.49 13.51 -5.88
N ILE A 43 -5.23 13.92 -5.79
CA ILE A 43 -4.73 14.79 -4.75
C ILE A 43 -4.92 16.24 -5.23
N PRO A 44 -5.68 17.06 -4.49
CA PRO A 44 -5.85 18.47 -4.83
C PRO A 44 -4.60 19.30 -4.54
N ASP A 45 -4.54 20.50 -5.11
CA ASP A 45 -3.55 21.53 -4.79
C ASP A 45 -3.54 21.86 -3.28
N GLY A 46 -2.38 22.26 -2.76
CA GLY A 46 -2.18 22.61 -1.35
C GLY A 46 -1.85 21.43 -0.41
N CYS A 47 -1.59 20.23 -0.95
CA CYS A 47 -1.21 19.04 -0.19
C CYS A 47 0.32 18.84 -0.04
N GLU A 48 1.15 19.80 -0.44
CA GLU A 48 2.62 19.68 -0.42
C GLU A 48 3.18 19.50 0.98
N ASN A 49 2.54 20.13 1.98
CA ASN A 49 2.91 19.98 3.39
C ASN A 49 2.65 18.56 3.92
N MET A 50 1.85 17.75 3.21
CA MET A 50 1.63 16.34 3.49
C MET A 50 2.54 15.42 2.64
N GLY A 51 3.41 16.00 1.81
CA GLY A 51 4.34 15.26 0.96
C GLY A 51 3.78 14.86 -0.41
N PHE A 52 2.64 15.39 -0.82
CA PHE A 52 2.01 15.07 -2.10
C PHE A 52 1.93 16.29 -3.02
N LEU A 53 2.14 16.08 -4.31
CA LEU A 53 1.89 17.10 -5.33
C LEU A 53 0.45 16.94 -5.85
N GLU A 54 -0.10 18.00 -6.44
CA GLU A 54 -1.38 17.92 -7.14
C GLU A 54 -1.30 16.89 -8.29
N GLY A 55 -2.30 16.02 -8.41
CA GLY A 55 -2.41 15.09 -9.52
C GLY A 55 -3.19 13.82 -9.23
N SER A 56 -3.31 12.97 -10.25
CA SER A 56 -3.92 11.64 -10.14
C SER A 56 -2.86 10.58 -9.88
N TYR A 57 -3.07 9.80 -8.82
CA TYR A 57 -2.16 8.74 -8.39
C TYR A 57 -2.87 7.39 -8.45
N ASP A 58 -2.19 6.39 -8.99
CA ASP A 58 -2.61 5.00 -8.86
C ASP A 58 -2.58 4.57 -7.38
N ILE A 59 -3.70 4.07 -6.87
CA ILE A 59 -3.85 3.81 -5.43
C ILE A 59 -2.90 2.70 -4.99
N ALA A 60 -2.74 1.64 -5.79
CA ALA A 60 -1.85 0.53 -5.48
C ALA A 60 -0.40 1.02 -5.34
N SER A 61 0.08 1.79 -6.32
CA SER A 61 1.41 2.39 -6.32
C SER A 61 1.61 3.34 -5.14
N MET A 62 0.60 4.14 -4.80
CA MET A 62 0.65 5.07 -3.66
C MET A 62 0.76 4.32 -2.33
N LEU A 63 -0.03 3.26 -2.11
CA LEU A 63 0.04 2.45 -0.90
C LEU A 63 1.41 1.76 -0.77
N HIS A 64 1.94 1.25 -1.89
CA HIS A 64 3.25 0.64 -1.92
C HIS A 64 4.36 1.65 -1.57
N PHE A 65 4.28 2.85 -2.13
CA PHE A 65 5.20 3.94 -1.85
C PHE A 65 5.18 4.38 -0.38
N ILE A 66 3.99 4.56 0.22
CA ILE A 66 3.85 4.91 1.63
C ILE A 66 4.45 3.82 2.52
N ALA A 67 4.22 2.54 2.19
CA ALA A 67 4.83 1.44 2.93
C ALA A 67 6.37 1.50 2.89
N ALA A 68 6.96 1.76 1.72
CA ALA A 68 8.41 1.89 1.56
C ALA A 68 9.01 3.12 2.27
N MET A 69 8.28 4.24 2.33
CA MET A 69 8.70 5.41 3.11
C MET A 69 8.72 5.15 4.61
N MET A 70 7.86 4.24 5.07
CA MET A 70 7.71 3.91 6.48
C MET A 70 8.68 2.84 6.95
N GLU A 71 9.46 2.17 6.09
CA GLU A 71 10.52 1.25 6.54
C GLU A 71 11.67 2.01 7.19
#